data_AF-A0A7S3Z4I5-F1
#
_entry.id   AF-A0A7S3Z4I5-F1
#
_cell.length_a   1.000
_cell.length_b   1.000
_cell.length_c   1.000
_cell.angle_alpha   90.00
_cell.angle_beta   90.00
_cell.angle_gamma   90.00
#
_symmetry.space_group_name_H-M   'P 1'
#
loop_
_entity.id
_entity.type
_entity.pdbx_description
1 polymer ?
#
loop_
_entity_poly.entity_id
_entity_poly.type
_entity_poly.pdbx_seq_one_letter_code
_entity_poly.pdbx_strand_id
1 'polypeptide(L)'
;MAKEHFGSLKEEGYLEENPTGTREDRKSSLRGIDVDSALAAPSLTRSAFPLGMPVLHAQPGILDNSEPVFRSMPFVGKEMADAHRSVHVGPVVSPRPLPPVIEQKTSFSCNRPAIEIYRALESALARYDVDANPSKAKFKVTGTVMKEQIRLQVHIFAKSQNQGHVVEFQRRSGDSCCFWHMFADIMNSLALDLADAAAFVKENHMDQSKTSTNDWSYEQSRQLDQLVKSLSLAMLADRPIAESSFMVASN
;
A
#
# COMPACT_ATOMS: atom_id res chain seq x y z
N MET A 1 -42.05 14.64 41.14
CA MET A 1 -43.02 13.55 40.87
C MET A 1 -42.75 13.06 39.45
N ALA A 2 -41.82 12.12 39.29
CA ALA A 2 -42.04 10.67 39.26
C ALA A 2 -42.73 10.19 37.96
N LYS A 3 -41.94 9.59 37.05
CA LYS A 3 -42.04 8.15 36.74
C LYS A 3 -40.93 7.73 35.76
N GLU A 4 -40.17 6.77 36.24
CA GLU A 4 -39.19 5.95 35.52
C GLU A 4 -39.90 5.02 34.55
N HIS A 5 -39.22 4.64 33.46
CA HIS A 5 -39.51 3.40 32.75
C HIS A 5 -38.22 2.70 32.38
N PHE A 6 -37.97 1.62 33.12
CA PHE A 6 -37.03 0.54 32.85
C PHE A 6 -37.51 -0.31 31.66
N GLY A 7 -36.56 -0.81 30.86
CA GLY A 7 -36.70 -1.97 29.97
C GLY A 7 -35.28 -2.47 29.66
N SER A 8 -34.73 -3.44 30.39
CA SER A 8 -34.96 -4.89 30.39
C SER A 8 -34.35 -5.62 29.18
N LEU A 9 -33.14 -6.12 29.44
CA LEU A 9 -32.43 -7.32 28.96
C LEU A 9 -33.04 -8.17 27.84
N LYS A 10 -32.20 -8.48 26.86
CA LYS A 10 -32.08 -9.84 26.29
C LYS A 10 -30.60 -10.21 26.14
N GLU A 11 -30.15 -11.12 27.00
CA GLU A 11 -29.02 -12.00 26.76
C GLU A 11 -29.46 -13.08 25.76
N GLU A 12 -28.68 -13.30 24.70
CA GLU A 12 -28.69 -14.58 23.98
C GLU A 12 -27.24 -15.05 23.87
N GLY A 13 -27.00 -16.19 24.52
CA GLY A 13 -25.72 -16.87 24.56
C GLY A 13 -25.37 -17.53 23.23
N TYR A 14 -24.06 -17.65 22.99
CA TYR A 14 -23.51 -18.51 21.95
C TYR A 14 -22.65 -19.58 22.60
N LEU A 15 -22.99 -20.83 22.27
CA LEU A 15 -22.31 -22.07 22.64
C LEU A 15 -20.86 -22.08 22.15
N GLU A 16 -19.98 -22.57 23.03
CA GLU A 16 -18.70 -23.14 22.66
C GLU A 16 -18.89 -24.50 21.98
N GLU A 17 -18.24 -24.72 20.84
CA GLU A 17 -17.91 -26.06 20.35
C GLU A 17 -16.43 -26.12 20.00
N ASN A 18 -15.67 -26.84 20.83
CA ASN A 18 -14.36 -27.37 20.51
C ASN A 18 -14.52 -28.66 19.69
N PRO A 19 -13.67 -28.89 18.68
CA PRO A 19 -13.24 -30.26 18.41
C PRO A 19 -11.72 -30.39 18.40
N THR A 20 -11.29 -31.21 19.34
CA THR A 20 -10.04 -31.94 19.46
C THR A 20 -9.75 -32.74 18.18
N GLY A 21 -8.67 -32.40 17.48
CA GLY A 21 -8.11 -33.19 16.38
C GLY A 21 -6.74 -33.72 16.76
N THR A 22 -6.66 -35.01 17.07
CA THR A 22 -5.44 -35.78 17.24
C THR A 22 -4.84 -36.18 15.89
N ARG A 23 -3.59 -36.68 15.94
CA ARG A 23 -2.98 -37.67 15.02
C ARG A 23 -2.24 -37.11 13.78
N GLU A 24 -0.90 -37.16 13.76
CA GLU A 24 -0.10 -38.32 13.32
C GLU A 24 1.38 -37.94 13.16
N ASP A 25 2.22 -38.82 13.72
CA ASP A 25 3.66 -38.89 13.53
C ASP A 25 4.07 -38.94 12.06
N ARG A 26 4.98 -38.05 11.66
CA ARG A 26 5.83 -38.27 10.47
C ARG A 26 7.30 -38.14 10.83
N LYS A 27 7.88 -39.29 11.16
CA LYS A 27 9.30 -39.62 11.00
C LYS A 27 9.65 -39.64 9.51
N SER A 28 10.63 -38.84 9.11
CA SER A 28 11.57 -39.12 8.00
C SER A 28 12.54 -37.95 7.89
N SER A 29 13.79 -38.10 8.31
CA SER A 29 14.90 -38.66 7.54
C SER A 29 15.84 -37.50 7.14
N LEU A 30 16.76 -37.19 8.04
CA LEU A 30 17.94 -36.38 7.77
C LEU A 30 18.87 -37.18 6.84
N ARG A 31 18.93 -36.77 5.57
CA ARG A 31 20.08 -37.06 4.71
C ARG A 31 20.96 -35.83 4.70
N GLY A 32 22.20 -36.02 5.16
CA GLY A 32 23.28 -35.06 5.02
C GLY A 32 23.57 -34.79 3.56
N ILE A 33 23.90 -33.53 3.28
CA ILE A 33 24.51 -33.12 2.02
C ILE A 33 25.72 -32.28 2.42
N ASP A 34 26.88 -32.93 2.42
CA ASP A 34 28.16 -32.26 2.28
C ASP A 34 28.24 -31.69 0.87
N VAL A 35 28.53 -30.39 0.74
CA VAL A 35 28.97 -29.82 -0.53
C VAL A 35 30.16 -28.90 -0.26
N ASP A 36 31.33 -29.52 -0.14
CA ASP A 36 32.56 -28.92 -0.61
C ASP A 36 32.50 -28.86 -2.14
N SER A 37 32.50 -27.65 -2.71
CA SER A 37 32.99 -27.44 -4.08
C SER A 37 33.35 -25.97 -4.30
N ALA A 38 34.65 -25.77 -4.15
CA ALA A 38 35.50 -24.72 -4.65
C ALA A 38 35.23 -24.28 -6.11
N LEU A 39 35.54 -22.99 -6.33
CA LEU A 39 36.19 -22.41 -7.51
C LEU A 39 35.61 -22.69 -8.91
N ALA A 40 35.07 -21.63 -9.53
CA ALA A 40 35.60 -21.09 -10.79
C ALA A 40 34.91 -19.77 -11.15
N ALA A 41 35.67 -18.68 -11.21
CA ALA A 41 35.32 -17.50 -11.96
C ALA A 41 35.74 -17.68 -13.43
N PRO A 42 34.97 -17.19 -14.40
CA PRO A 42 35.52 -16.85 -15.70
C PRO A 42 35.43 -15.35 -15.99
N SER A 43 36.61 -14.86 -16.35
CA SER A 43 37.03 -13.60 -16.93
C SER A 43 36.18 -13.06 -18.08
N LEU A 44 35.98 -11.74 -18.03
CA LEU A 44 36.01 -10.75 -19.13
C LEU A 44 36.17 -11.27 -20.56
N THR A 45 35.20 -10.94 -21.41
CA THR A 45 35.43 -10.65 -22.84
C THR A 45 34.76 -9.34 -23.23
N ARG A 46 35.62 -8.34 -23.49
CA ARG A 46 35.36 -7.16 -24.32
C ARG A 46 34.89 -7.60 -25.70
N SER A 47 33.82 -7.00 -26.19
CA SER A 47 33.50 -6.98 -27.63
C SER A 47 32.95 -5.60 -27.99
N ALA A 48 33.77 -4.86 -28.73
CA ALA A 48 33.44 -3.63 -29.39
C ALA A 48 32.71 -3.94 -30.70
N PHE A 49 31.63 -3.23 -31.01
CA PHE A 49 31.20 -3.03 -32.40
C PHE A 49 30.66 -1.60 -32.62
N PRO A 50 30.80 -1.06 -33.84
CA PRO A 50 30.92 0.37 -34.10
C PRO A 50 29.67 1.05 -34.67
N LEU A 51 29.72 2.38 -34.59
CA LEU A 51 29.14 3.43 -35.43
C LEU A 51 28.41 3.00 -36.72
N GLY A 52 27.19 3.55 -36.89
CA GLY A 52 26.46 3.55 -38.15
C GLY A 52 25.18 4.39 -38.09
N MET A 53 25.30 5.71 -37.91
CA MET A 53 24.18 6.65 -38.07
C MET A 53 24.07 7.06 -39.55
N PRO A 54 22.93 6.84 -40.23
CA PRO A 54 22.72 7.40 -41.56
C PRO A 54 22.44 8.90 -41.47
N VAL A 55 23.32 9.68 -42.11
CA VAL A 55 23.13 11.11 -42.39
C VAL A 55 22.09 11.24 -43.49
N LEU A 56 20.92 11.78 -43.18
CA LEU A 56 19.96 12.21 -44.19
C LEU A 56 20.40 13.56 -44.77
N HIS A 57 20.92 13.53 -45.99
CA HIS A 57 21.03 14.69 -46.86
C HIS A 57 19.63 15.15 -47.26
N ALA A 58 19.16 16.25 -46.68
CA ALA A 58 18.02 17.00 -47.21
C ALA A 58 18.54 18.04 -48.20
N GLN A 59 18.24 17.86 -49.48
CA GLN A 59 18.45 18.85 -50.53
C GLN A 59 17.56 20.09 -50.32
N PRO A 60 18.04 21.30 -50.63
CA PRO A 60 17.20 22.48 -50.74
C PRO A 60 16.51 22.50 -52.12
N GLY A 61 15.25 22.09 -52.15
CA GLY A 61 14.35 22.24 -53.30
C GLY A 61 13.70 23.62 -53.32
N ILE A 62 13.74 24.23 -54.50
CA ILE A 62 13.32 25.58 -54.86
C ILE A 62 11.79 25.70 -54.91
N LEU A 63 11.30 26.82 -54.35
CA LEU A 63 10.08 27.59 -54.63
C LEU A 63 8.95 26.90 -55.42
N ASP A 64 7.80 26.74 -54.77
CA ASP A 64 6.51 27.01 -55.44
C ASP A 64 5.56 27.75 -54.47
N ASN A 65 5.30 29.02 -54.80
CA ASN A 65 4.40 29.93 -54.07
C ASN A 65 2.96 29.70 -54.55
N SER A 66 2.37 28.54 -54.23
CA SER A 66 0.93 28.38 -54.33
C SER A 66 0.30 28.74 -52.98
N GLU A 67 -0.29 29.93 -52.88
CA GLU A 67 -1.14 30.30 -51.75
C GLU A 67 -2.15 29.17 -51.46
N PRO A 68 -2.33 28.74 -50.20
CA PRO A 68 -3.42 27.85 -49.88
C PRO A 68 -4.73 28.63 -50.05
N VAL A 69 -5.44 28.38 -51.15
CA VAL A 69 -6.82 28.81 -51.36
C VAL A 69 -7.68 28.07 -50.33
N PHE A 70 -7.78 28.63 -49.13
CA PHE A 70 -8.80 28.25 -48.17
C PHE A 70 -10.14 28.67 -48.76
N ARG A 71 -10.86 27.70 -49.32
CA ARG A 71 -12.29 27.85 -49.62
C ARG A 71 -12.98 28.22 -48.31
N SER A 72 -13.39 29.47 -48.21
CA SER A 72 -14.23 30.00 -47.15
C SER A 72 -15.50 29.16 -47.06
N MET A 73 -15.52 28.22 -46.12
CA MET A 73 -16.75 27.56 -45.68
C MET A 73 -17.69 28.66 -45.15
N PRO A 74 -18.99 28.64 -45.51
CA PRO A 74 -19.94 29.60 -44.96
C PRO A 74 -19.89 29.51 -43.44
N PHE A 75 -19.63 30.67 -42.84
CA PHE A 75 -19.53 30.87 -41.41
C PHE A 75 -20.89 30.56 -40.78
N VAL A 76 -21.09 29.31 -40.36
CA VAL A 76 -22.26 28.89 -39.60
C VAL A 76 -22.09 29.45 -38.19
N GLY A 77 -22.88 30.49 -37.90
CA GLY A 77 -23.36 30.92 -36.60
C GLY A 77 -22.47 30.66 -35.39
N LYS A 78 -21.76 31.70 -34.95
CA LYS A 78 -20.97 31.75 -33.73
C LYS A 78 -21.81 31.81 -32.43
N GLU A 79 -23.08 31.37 -32.46
CA GLU A 79 -24.03 31.58 -31.35
C GLU A 79 -24.62 30.30 -30.74
N MET A 80 -24.19 29.10 -31.15
CA MET A 80 -24.70 27.84 -30.56
C MET A 80 -23.62 26.79 -30.24
N ALA A 81 -22.37 27.20 -30.05
CA ALA A 81 -21.30 26.27 -29.63
C ALA A 81 -21.06 26.22 -28.11
N ASP A 82 -21.76 27.03 -27.31
CA ASP A 82 -21.55 27.16 -25.86
C ASP A 82 -22.53 26.36 -24.98
N ALA A 83 -23.41 25.53 -25.55
CA ALA A 83 -24.47 24.88 -24.76
C ALA A 83 -24.14 23.49 -24.18
N HIS A 84 -23.02 22.85 -24.55
CA HIS A 84 -22.74 21.47 -24.12
C HIS A 84 -21.28 21.15 -23.75
N ARG A 85 -20.52 22.13 -23.23
CA ARG A 85 -19.43 21.74 -22.30
C ARG A 85 -20.07 21.37 -20.97
N SER A 86 -20.60 20.14 -20.91
CA SER A 86 -20.84 19.46 -19.66
C SER A 86 -19.52 19.49 -18.91
N VAL A 87 -19.40 20.42 -17.97
CA VAL A 87 -18.30 20.44 -17.01
C VAL A 87 -18.45 19.12 -16.28
N HIS A 88 -17.64 18.14 -16.67
CA HIS A 88 -17.55 16.88 -15.96
C HIS A 88 -16.96 17.23 -14.59
N VAL A 89 -17.83 17.58 -13.65
CA VAL A 89 -17.46 17.87 -12.27
C VAL A 89 -17.06 16.52 -11.70
N GLY A 90 -15.77 16.21 -11.82
CA GLY A 90 -15.19 15.02 -11.21
C GLY A 90 -15.48 15.01 -9.70
N PRO A 91 -15.34 13.85 -9.05
CA PRO A 91 -15.59 13.74 -7.61
C PRO A 91 -14.76 14.79 -6.85
N VAL A 92 -15.44 15.55 -5.99
CA VAL A 92 -14.77 16.55 -5.14
C VAL A 92 -13.96 15.79 -4.09
N VAL A 93 -12.63 15.86 -4.21
CA VAL A 93 -11.70 15.27 -3.26
C VAL A 93 -11.40 16.29 -2.17
N SER A 94 -11.76 15.97 -0.92
CA SER A 94 -11.52 16.83 0.24
C SER A 94 -10.67 16.12 1.28
N PRO A 95 -9.33 16.30 1.24
CA PRO A 95 -8.41 15.75 2.23
C PRO A 95 -8.72 16.23 3.64
N ARG A 96 -8.46 15.36 4.62
CA ARG A 96 -8.57 15.72 6.03
C ARG A 96 -7.34 16.52 6.49
N PRO A 97 -7.45 17.33 7.55
CA PRO A 97 -6.27 17.90 8.19
C PRO A 97 -5.32 16.81 8.69
N LEU A 98 -4.03 17.10 8.64
CA LEU A 98 -2.98 16.23 9.17
C LEU A 98 -3.21 15.93 10.67
N PRO A 99 -3.29 14.66 11.10
CA PRO A 99 -3.35 14.31 12.51
C PRO A 99 -2.03 14.64 13.24
N PRO A 100 -2.04 14.77 14.58
CA PRO A 100 -0.85 15.11 15.36
C PRO A 100 0.23 14.02 15.35
N VAL A 101 -0.16 12.78 15.09
CA VAL A 101 0.73 11.62 15.04
C VAL A 101 0.48 10.86 13.75
N ILE A 102 1.55 10.57 13.01
CA ILE A 102 1.54 9.82 11.75
C ILE A 102 2.66 8.80 11.76
N GLU A 103 2.39 7.64 11.18
CA GLU A 103 3.39 6.60 10.99
C GLU A 103 4.32 6.96 9.82
N GLN A 104 5.54 7.42 10.12
CA GLN A 104 6.50 7.87 9.11
C GLN A 104 6.95 6.75 8.15
N LYS A 105 7.03 5.51 8.64
CA LYS A 105 7.48 4.36 7.84
C LYS A 105 6.51 3.94 6.74
N THR A 106 5.25 4.34 6.86
CA THR A 106 4.18 4.00 5.92
C THR A 106 3.53 5.26 5.36
N SER A 107 4.24 6.40 5.41
CA SER A 107 3.74 7.66 4.88
C SER A 107 4.80 8.41 4.08
N PHE A 108 4.35 9.15 3.07
CA PHE A 108 5.21 10.02 2.28
C PHE A 108 4.54 11.36 2.00
N SER A 109 5.37 12.39 1.83
CA SER A 109 4.91 13.74 1.50
C SER A 109 4.82 13.93 -0.01
N CYS A 110 3.80 14.63 -0.48
CA CYS A 110 3.63 14.92 -1.90
C CYS A 110 3.08 16.34 -2.11
N ASN A 111 3.71 17.11 -2.99
CA ASN A 111 3.31 18.49 -3.26
C ASN A 111 2.27 18.62 -4.39
N ARG A 112 1.85 17.49 -4.97
CA ARG A 112 0.84 17.46 -6.03
C ARG A 112 -0.55 17.84 -5.51
N PRO A 113 -1.47 18.33 -6.37
CA PRO A 113 -2.87 18.52 -6.01
C PRO A 113 -3.51 17.23 -5.50
N ALA A 114 -4.39 17.32 -4.50
CA ALA A 114 -5.04 16.15 -3.91
C ALA A 114 -5.76 15.26 -4.93
N ILE A 115 -6.36 15.86 -5.96
CA ILE A 115 -7.06 15.14 -7.02
C ILE A 115 -6.12 14.31 -7.91
N GLU A 116 -4.90 14.78 -8.15
CA GLU A 116 -3.88 14.03 -8.90
C GLU A 116 -3.40 12.83 -8.07
N ILE A 117 -3.12 13.06 -6.78
CA ILE A 117 -2.74 12.00 -5.84
C ILE A 117 -3.85 10.94 -5.74
N TYR A 118 -5.11 11.38 -5.66
CA TYR A 118 -6.26 10.48 -5.59
C TYR A 118 -6.38 9.59 -6.83
N ARG A 119 -6.22 10.16 -8.04
CA ARG A 119 -6.26 9.39 -9.30
C ARG A 119 -5.09 8.42 -9.46
N ALA A 120 -3.89 8.83 -9.03
CA ALA A 120 -2.73 7.93 -9.00
C ALA A 120 -2.98 6.75 -8.04
N LEU A 121 -3.58 7.02 -6.87
CA LEU A 121 -3.99 5.98 -5.93
C LEU A 121 -5.07 5.07 -6.50
N GLU A 122 -6.10 5.59 -7.16
CA GLU A 122 -7.11 4.77 -7.85
C GLU A 122 -6.46 3.82 -8.86
N SER A 123 -5.50 4.32 -9.64
CA SER A 123 -4.81 3.52 -10.65
C SER A 123 -3.92 2.44 -10.02
N ALA A 124 -3.13 2.80 -9.01
CA ALA A 124 -2.24 1.86 -8.31
C ALA A 124 -3.01 0.78 -7.52
N LEU A 125 -4.22 1.11 -7.04
CA LEU A 125 -5.06 0.20 -6.25
C LEU A 125 -6.02 -0.65 -7.10
N ALA A 126 -6.09 -0.45 -8.42
CA ALA A 126 -7.09 -1.04 -9.31
C ALA A 126 -7.16 -2.59 -9.29
N ARG A 127 -6.10 -3.26 -8.86
CA ARG A 127 -6.01 -4.73 -8.78
C ARG A 127 -6.52 -5.33 -7.46
N TYR A 128 -6.89 -4.50 -6.49
CA TYR A 128 -7.41 -4.94 -5.20
C TYR A 128 -8.91 -4.62 -5.08
N ASP A 129 -9.54 -5.17 -4.05
CA ASP A 129 -10.91 -4.79 -3.70
C ASP A 129 -10.88 -3.46 -2.91
N VAL A 130 -11.47 -2.40 -3.47
CA VAL A 130 -11.32 -1.02 -2.98
C VAL A 130 -12.69 -0.37 -2.74
N ASP A 131 -12.92 0.07 -1.51
CA ASP A 131 -14.00 0.99 -1.14
C ASP A 131 -13.42 2.41 -1.03
N ALA A 132 -13.64 3.21 -2.08
CA ALA A 132 -13.11 4.55 -2.23
C ALA A 132 -14.10 5.61 -1.72
N ASN A 133 -13.62 6.56 -0.91
CA ASN A 133 -14.41 7.67 -0.41
C ASN A 133 -13.71 9.02 -0.71
N PRO A 134 -14.07 9.69 -1.83
CA PRO A 134 -13.39 10.92 -2.27
C PRO A 134 -13.63 12.10 -1.31
N SER A 135 -14.81 12.19 -0.70
CA SER A 135 -15.14 13.22 0.30
C SER A 135 -14.27 13.19 1.55
N LYS A 136 -13.59 12.06 1.79
CA LYS A 136 -12.66 11.90 2.92
C LYS A 136 -11.23 11.67 2.44
N ALA A 137 -10.99 11.75 1.12
CA ALA A 137 -9.75 11.36 0.45
C ALA A 137 -9.16 10.06 1.01
N LYS A 138 -10.02 9.03 1.12
CA LYS A 138 -9.73 7.78 1.81
C LYS A 138 -10.06 6.58 0.94
N PHE A 139 -9.22 5.54 1.02
CA PHE A 139 -9.45 4.23 0.43
C PHE A 139 -9.44 3.17 1.53
N LYS A 140 -10.38 2.24 1.50
CA LYS A 140 -10.27 0.98 2.25
C LYS A 140 -9.95 -0.11 1.24
N VAL A 141 -8.84 -0.80 1.44
CA VAL A 141 -8.32 -1.78 0.49
C VAL A 141 -8.29 -3.14 1.16
N THR A 142 -8.85 -4.13 0.48
CA THR A 142 -8.77 -5.54 0.85
C THR A 142 -8.01 -6.27 -0.24
N GLY A 143 -6.95 -6.98 0.15
CA GLY A 143 -6.13 -7.79 -0.75
C GLY A 143 -5.85 -9.17 -0.17
N THR A 144 -5.40 -10.09 -1.01
CA THR A 144 -4.91 -11.40 -0.59
C THR A 144 -3.44 -11.52 -0.95
N VAL A 145 -2.58 -11.69 0.04
CA VAL A 145 -1.13 -11.85 -0.12
C VAL A 145 -0.72 -13.13 0.59
N MET A 146 0.02 -14.01 -0.10
CA MET A 146 0.43 -15.32 0.43
C MET A 146 -0.74 -16.16 1.03
N LYS A 147 -1.92 -16.08 0.41
CA LYS A 147 -3.18 -16.71 0.87
C LYS A 147 -3.77 -16.14 2.17
N GLU A 148 -3.19 -15.08 2.72
CA GLU A 148 -3.77 -14.34 3.84
C GLU A 148 -4.53 -13.10 3.36
N GLN A 149 -5.66 -12.82 4.00
CA GLN A 149 -6.43 -11.61 3.74
C GLN A 149 -5.84 -10.43 4.53
N ILE A 150 -5.50 -9.37 3.82
CA ILE A 150 -4.97 -8.13 4.37
C ILE A 150 -5.97 -7.02 4.15
N ARG A 151 -6.19 -6.20 5.18
CA ARG A 151 -6.96 -4.96 5.07
C ARG A 151 -6.09 -3.79 5.46
N LEU A 152 -6.02 -2.80 4.58
CA LEU A 152 -5.35 -1.53 4.85
C LEU A 152 -6.26 -0.35 4.52
N GLN A 153 -5.91 0.81 5.05
CA GLN A 153 -6.53 2.07 4.68
C GLN A 153 -5.48 3.04 4.20
N VAL A 154 -5.78 3.71 3.10
CA VAL A 154 -4.94 4.79 2.57
C VAL A 154 -5.68 6.10 2.80
N HIS A 155 -4.98 7.09 3.35
CA HIS A 155 -5.52 8.43 3.57
C HIS A 155 -4.63 9.47 2.92
N ILE A 156 -5.26 10.49 2.35
CA ILE A 156 -4.59 11.71 1.90
C ILE A 156 -4.93 12.81 2.90
N PHE A 157 -3.92 13.36 3.55
CA PHE A 157 -4.04 14.47 4.47
C PHE A 157 -3.48 15.75 3.85
N ALA A 158 -4.14 16.88 4.12
CA ALA A 158 -3.60 18.20 3.81
C ALA A 158 -2.66 18.65 4.94
N LYS A 159 -1.45 19.10 4.57
CA LYS A 159 -0.55 19.78 5.51
C LYS A 159 -1.11 21.17 5.81
N SER A 160 -0.76 21.71 6.98
CA SER A 160 -1.05 23.09 7.29
C SER A 160 -0.38 24.03 6.28
N GLN A 161 -0.97 25.20 6.05
CA GLN A 161 -0.39 26.29 5.25
C GLN A 161 -0.10 25.96 3.78
N ASN A 162 -0.93 25.13 3.12
CA ASN A 162 -0.81 24.79 1.68
C ASN A 162 0.53 24.14 1.30
N GLN A 163 1.24 23.52 2.24
CA GLN A 163 2.54 22.88 2.02
C GLN A 163 2.44 21.49 1.35
N GLY A 164 1.38 21.25 0.58
CA GLY A 164 1.09 19.95 -0.04
C GLY A 164 0.35 18.98 0.88
N HIS A 165 0.57 17.70 0.64
CA HIS A 165 -0.19 16.60 1.20
C HIS A 165 0.73 15.53 1.82
N VAL A 166 0.15 14.69 2.67
CA VAL A 166 0.77 13.45 3.17
C VAL A 166 -0.15 12.30 2.81
N VAL A 167 0.42 11.25 2.22
CA VAL A 167 -0.28 9.99 1.98
C VAL A 167 0.19 9.00 3.04
N GLU A 168 -0.75 8.39 3.77
CA GLU A 168 -0.47 7.43 4.84
C GLU A 168 -1.18 6.10 4.57
N PHE A 169 -0.46 5.00 4.78
CA PHE A 169 -0.95 3.64 4.68
C PHE A 169 -1.02 3.01 6.08
N GLN A 170 -2.24 2.66 6.51
CA GLN A 170 -2.47 2.08 7.82
C GLN A 170 -2.97 0.64 7.69
N ARG A 171 -2.23 -0.32 8.27
CA ARG A 171 -2.71 -1.70 8.42
C ARG A 171 -3.91 -1.74 9.36
N ARG A 172 -5.01 -2.37 8.94
CA ARG A 172 -6.21 -2.60 9.77
C ARG A 172 -6.31 -4.03 10.26
N SER A 173 -5.90 -4.99 9.44
CA SER A 173 -5.86 -6.41 9.84
C SER A 173 -4.88 -7.21 8.98
N GLY A 174 -4.53 -8.40 9.51
CA GLY A 174 -3.67 -9.39 8.89
C GLY A 174 -2.19 -9.25 9.24
N ASP A 175 -1.38 -10.18 8.76
CA ASP A 175 0.02 -10.31 9.12
C ASP A 175 0.89 -9.11 8.69
N SER A 176 1.97 -8.85 9.44
CA SER A 176 2.87 -7.72 9.21
C SER A 176 3.68 -7.90 7.93
N CYS A 177 4.21 -9.09 7.69
CA CYS A 177 4.98 -9.41 6.49
C CYS A 177 4.08 -9.30 5.25
N CYS A 178 2.88 -9.87 5.29
CA CYS A 178 1.91 -9.75 4.19
C CYS A 178 1.50 -8.30 3.92
N PHE A 179 1.35 -7.47 4.96
CA PHE A 179 1.13 -6.03 4.82
C PHE A 179 2.29 -5.33 4.12
N TRP A 180 3.54 -5.60 4.51
CA TRP A 180 4.71 -4.98 3.89
C TRP A 180 4.86 -5.36 2.41
N HIS A 181 4.54 -6.61 2.04
CA HIS A 181 4.49 -7.03 0.64
C HIS A 181 3.43 -6.26 -0.15
N MET A 182 2.21 -6.15 0.38
CA MET A 182 1.13 -5.40 -0.26
C MET A 182 1.47 -3.90 -0.37
N PHE A 183 2.04 -3.32 0.68
CA PHE A 183 2.45 -1.93 0.72
C PHE A 183 3.55 -1.64 -0.31
N ALA A 184 4.59 -2.47 -0.37
CA ALA A 184 5.66 -2.33 -1.35
C ALA A 184 5.13 -2.42 -2.78
N ASP A 185 4.22 -3.36 -3.04
CA ASP A 185 3.60 -3.56 -4.35
C ASP A 185 2.78 -2.34 -4.80
N ILE A 186 2.00 -1.75 -3.89
CA ILE A 186 1.26 -0.50 -4.14
C ILE A 186 2.22 0.68 -4.37
N MET A 187 3.27 0.82 -3.54
CA MET A 187 4.23 1.90 -3.65
C MET A 187 5.02 1.85 -4.97
N ASN A 188 5.39 0.65 -5.42
CA ASN A 188 6.04 0.45 -6.72
C ASN A 188 5.13 0.83 -7.89
N SER A 189 3.81 0.60 -7.78
CA SER A 189 2.85 1.07 -8.79
C SER A 189 2.71 2.59 -8.76
N LEU A 190 2.61 3.18 -7.57
CA LEU A 190 2.53 4.63 -7.40
C LEU A 190 3.78 5.36 -7.88
N ALA A 191 4.95 4.75 -7.77
CA ALA A 191 6.21 5.32 -8.23
C ALA A 191 6.24 5.58 -9.75
N LEU A 192 5.36 4.92 -10.53
CA LEU A 192 5.21 5.18 -11.96
C LEU A 192 4.52 6.53 -12.24
N ASP A 193 3.59 6.94 -11.37
CA ASP A 193 2.78 8.14 -11.55
C ASP A 193 3.25 9.33 -10.70
N LEU A 194 3.84 9.06 -9.53
CA LEU A 194 4.24 10.06 -8.54
C LEU A 194 5.75 9.98 -8.24
N ALA A 195 6.48 11.03 -8.61
CA ALA A 195 7.92 11.14 -8.34
C ALA A 195 8.26 11.08 -6.84
N ASP A 196 7.40 11.62 -5.97
CA ASP A 196 7.59 11.57 -4.52
C ASP A 196 7.48 10.13 -3.98
N ALA A 197 6.59 9.32 -4.56
CA ALA A 197 6.48 7.90 -4.22
C ALA A 197 7.71 7.13 -4.72
N ALA A 198 8.21 7.45 -5.91
CA ALA A 198 9.46 6.88 -6.42
C ALA A 198 10.67 7.22 -5.53
N ALA A 199 10.75 8.46 -5.04
CA ALA A 199 11.78 8.86 -4.08
C ALA A 199 11.68 8.05 -2.78
N PHE A 200 10.47 7.86 -2.25
CA PHE A 200 10.24 7.04 -1.05
C PHE A 200 10.66 5.58 -1.24
N VAL A 201 10.30 4.96 -2.38
CA VAL A 201 10.67 3.58 -2.72
C VAL A 201 12.20 3.43 -2.76
N LYS A 202 12.89 4.39 -3.38
CA LYS A 202 14.35 4.40 -3.49
C LYS A 202 15.04 4.57 -2.14
N GLU A 203 14.56 5.48 -1.31
CA GLU A 203 15.12 5.75 0.02
C GLU A 203 14.95 4.57 0.98
N ASN A 204 13.81 3.87 0.90
CA ASN A 204 13.49 2.73 1.76
C ASN A 204 13.91 1.38 1.15
N HIS A 205 14.67 1.38 0.05
CA HIS A 205 15.13 0.17 -0.64
C HIS A 205 14.01 -0.84 -0.96
N MET A 206 12.82 -0.34 -1.35
CA MET A 206 11.64 -1.17 -1.61
C MET A 206 11.59 -1.76 -3.04
N ASP A 207 12.64 -1.54 -3.82
CA ASP A 207 12.82 -2.11 -5.16
C ASP A 207 12.94 -3.65 -5.08
N GLN A 208 11.80 -4.33 -5.23
CA GLN A 208 11.73 -5.81 -5.26
C GLN A 208 12.57 -6.42 -6.41
N SER A 209 12.98 -5.61 -7.40
CA SER A 209 13.79 -6.06 -8.53
C SER A 209 15.28 -6.25 -8.22
N LYS A 210 15.76 -5.81 -7.04
CA LYS A 210 17.20 -5.81 -6.70
C LYS A 210 17.59 -6.54 -5.41
N THR A 211 16.65 -7.10 -4.65
CA THR A 211 16.99 -7.85 -3.44
C THR A 211 17.46 -9.26 -3.80
N SER A 212 18.76 -9.37 -4.07
CA SER A 212 19.48 -10.63 -4.00
C SER A 212 19.74 -10.99 -2.52
N THR A 213 19.26 -12.16 -2.11
CA THR A 213 19.91 -13.09 -1.14
C THR A 213 19.93 -12.80 0.37
N ASN A 214 19.03 -11.99 0.95
CA ASN A 214 18.87 -12.00 2.42
C ASN A 214 17.45 -11.63 2.87
N ASP A 215 16.45 -12.13 2.15
CA ASP A 215 15.05 -11.80 2.44
C ASP A 215 14.60 -12.46 3.74
N TRP A 216 14.22 -11.60 4.68
CA TRP A 216 13.48 -11.95 5.87
C TRP A 216 12.23 -12.73 5.46
N SER A 217 12.22 -14.03 5.69
CA SER A 217 11.17 -14.91 5.20
C SER A 217 9.89 -14.77 6.02
N TYR A 218 8.75 -15.08 5.40
CA TYR A 218 7.46 -15.20 6.09
C TYR A 218 7.55 -16.15 7.31
N GLU A 219 8.30 -17.25 7.18
CA GLU A 219 8.50 -18.21 8.28
C GLU A 219 9.24 -17.57 9.46
N GLN A 220 10.25 -16.72 9.21
CA GLN A 220 10.96 -15.99 10.26
C GLN A 220 10.06 -14.95 10.96
N SER A 221 9.20 -14.26 10.21
CA SER A 221 8.20 -13.35 10.81
C SER A 221 7.23 -14.09 11.71
N ARG A 222 6.71 -15.24 11.25
CA ARG A 222 5.77 -16.06 12.00
C ARG A 222 6.39 -16.63 13.27
N GLN A 223 7.65 -17.07 13.20
CA GLN A 223 8.41 -17.55 14.35
C GLN A 223 8.62 -16.43 15.38
N LEU A 224 8.97 -15.23 14.94
CA LEU A 224 9.12 -14.07 15.82
C LEU A 224 7.80 -13.70 16.50
N ASP A 225 6.69 -13.66 15.76
CA ASP A 225 5.35 -13.37 16.31
C ASP A 225 4.92 -14.41 17.34
N GLN A 226 5.20 -15.70 17.11
CA GLN A 226 4.94 -16.76 18.09
C GLN A 226 5.81 -16.58 19.34
N LEU A 227 7.08 -16.21 19.16
CA LEU A 227 8.03 -16.01 20.25
C LEU A 227 7.62 -14.80 21.11
N VAL A 228 7.25 -13.68 20.49
CA VAL A 228 6.72 -12.49 21.19
C VAL A 228 5.42 -12.80 21.93
N LYS A 229 4.50 -13.54 21.30
CA LYS A 229 3.26 -13.99 21.97
C LYS A 229 3.58 -14.85 23.20
N SER A 230 4.52 -15.79 23.09
CA SER A 230 4.91 -16.67 24.19
C SER A 230 5.58 -15.93 25.35
N LEU A 231 6.45 -14.96 25.06
CA LEU A 231 7.07 -14.08 26.06
C LEU A 231 6.03 -13.21 26.77
N SER A 232 5.10 -12.63 26.01
CA SER A 232 4.03 -11.79 26.56
C SER A 232 3.12 -12.58 27.50
N LEU A 233 2.83 -13.84 27.16
CA LEU A 233 2.06 -14.75 28.00
C LEU A 233 2.82 -15.17 29.26
N ALA A 234 4.12 -15.46 29.13
CA ALA A 234 4.98 -15.80 30.27
C ALA A 234 5.09 -14.63 31.27
N MET A 235 5.23 -13.39 30.78
CA MET A 235 5.27 -12.20 31.64
C MET A 235 3.95 -11.88 32.33
N LEU A 236 2.81 -12.34 31.81
CA LEU A 236 1.51 -12.25 32.47
C LEU A 236 1.31 -13.35 33.52
N ALA A 237 1.89 -14.54 33.30
CA ALA A 237 1.84 -15.66 34.23
C ALA A 237 2.72 -15.48 35.47
N ASP A 238 3.80 -14.68 35.36
CA ASP A 238 4.74 -14.41 36.46
C ASP A 238 4.31 -13.24 37.38
N ARG A 239 3.06 -12.78 37.28
CA ARG A 239 2.53 -11.84 38.28
C ARG A 239 2.24 -12.60 39.56
N PRO A 240 2.96 -12.33 40.67
CA PRO A 240 2.62 -12.94 41.94
C PRO A 240 1.18 -12.56 42.26
N ILE A 241 0.34 -13.56 42.46
CA ILE A 241 -0.99 -13.38 43.04
C ILE A 241 -0.71 -12.78 44.41
N ALA A 242 -0.88 -11.46 44.53
CA ALA A 242 -0.86 -10.81 45.81
C ALA A 242 -2.04 -11.39 46.59
N GLU A 243 -1.77 -12.37 47.44
CA GLU A 243 -2.72 -12.92 48.37
C GLU A 243 -3.23 -11.76 49.23
N SER A 244 -4.43 -11.29 48.89
CA SER A 244 -5.19 -10.36 49.70
C SER A 244 -5.59 -11.10 50.97
N SER A 245 -4.73 -11.03 51.98
CA SER A 245 -5.03 -11.46 53.34
C SER A 245 -6.08 -10.51 53.91
N PHE A 246 -7.35 -10.82 53.65
CA PHE A 246 -8.48 -10.14 54.25
C PHE A 246 -8.62 -10.68 55.68
N MET A 247 -7.94 -10.04 56.64
CA MET A 247 -8.19 -10.29 58.05
C MET A 247 -9.59 -9.78 58.40
N VAL A 248 -10.55 -10.70 58.52
CA VAL A 248 -11.86 -10.44 59.10
C VAL A 248 -11.67 -10.32 60.61
N ALA A 249 -11.74 -9.10 61.13
CA ALA A 249 -11.87 -8.87 62.56
C ALA A 249 -13.29 -9.26 62.99
N SER A 250 -13.40 -10.33 63.78
CA SER A 250 -14.63 -10.69 64.48
C SER A 250 -14.77 -9.84 65.74
N ASN A 251 -15.92 -9.19 65.90
CA ASN A 251 -16.43 -8.69 67.18
C ASN A 251 -17.12 -9.82 67.95
#